data_AF-A0A267F057-F1
#
_entry.id   AF-A0A267F057-F1
#
_cell.length_a   1.000
_cell.length_b   1.000
_cell.length_c   1.000
_cell.angle_alpha   90.00
_cell.angle_beta   90.00
_cell.angle_gamma   90.00
#
_symmetry.space_group_name_H-M   'P 1'
#
loop_
_entity.id
_entity.type
_entity.pdbx_description
1 polymer ?
#
loop_
_entity_poly.entity_id
_entity_poly.type
_entity_poly.pdbx_seq_one_letter_code
_entity_poly.pdbx_strand_id
1 'polypeptide(L)'
;LYLIMGAAIAACAFIGIWLACLLFYRLIMGKSGNEDGILRVSLFFARLHTTALNGFFMHTGRLRLFPYRIWFGAGVLISLALMATSCVLLTVLAYNTLAQRPANEQVLTPVVPGVNLPSNHLPYYLGALLLCGIFHEFGHAVAAAREDIRVQAAGIFVLGVYPGAFVDLNSADLALVSPARRLRVFCAGVWHNTVLALGAILLLIRPAWLLAPLGYSNASGAVVTWLAAG
;
A
#
# COMPACT_ATOMS: atom_id res chain seq x y z
N LEU A 1 -25.90 10.61 -22.27
CA LEU A 1 -25.93 12.02 -21.80
C LEU A 1 -25.85 12.13 -20.28
N TYR A 2 -26.78 11.52 -19.52
CA TYR A 2 -26.76 11.54 -18.04
C TYR A 2 -25.50 10.96 -17.39
N LEU A 3 -24.93 9.88 -17.94
CA LEU A 3 -23.68 9.29 -17.43
C LEU A 3 -22.48 10.24 -17.60
N ILE A 4 -22.40 10.90 -18.77
CA ILE A 4 -21.33 11.86 -19.10
C ILE A 4 -21.47 13.12 -18.25
N MET A 5 -22.69 13.62 -18.07
CA MET A 5 -22.98 14.77 -17.22
C MET A 5 -22.72 14.47 -15.74
N GLY A 6 -23.07 13.28 -15.25
CA GLY A 6 -22.74 12.83 -13.90
C GLY A 6 -21.23 12.70 -13.65
N ALA A 7 -20.49 12.15 -14.62
CA ALA A 7 -19.03 12.07 -14.54
C ALA A 7 -18.38 13.46 -14.55
N ALA A 8 -18.89 14.40 -15.36
CA ALA A 8 -18.41 15.78 -15.40
C ALA A 8 -18.64 16.51 -14.07
N ILE A 9 -19.83 16.36 -13.45
CA ILE A 9 -20.14 16.95 -12.14
C ILE A 9 -19.22 16.38 -11.06
N ALA A 10 -19.00 15.05 -11.05
CA ALA A 10 -18.11 14.40 -10.10
C ALA A 10 -16.65 14.86 -10.26
N ALA A 11 -16.18 14.99 -11.51
CA ALA A 11 -14.84 15.50 -11.79
C ALA A 11 -14.68 16.96 -11.34
N CYS A 12 -15.65 17.83 -11.62
CA CYS A 12 -15.65 19.22 -11.16
C CYS A 12 -15.67 19.32 -9.63
N ALA A 13 -16.48 18.51 -8.95
CA ALA A 13 -16.51 18.47 -7.49
C ALA A 13 -15.16 18.00 -6.92
N PHE A 14 -14.55 16.98 -7.51
CA PHE A 14 -13.25 16.46 -7.09
C PHE A 14 -12.11 17.49 -7.28
N ILE A 15 -12.07 18.15 -8.43
CA ILE A 15 -11.14 19.27 -8.69
C ILE A 15 -11.39 20.40 -7.68
N GLY A 16 -12.66 20.74 -7.44
CA GLY A 16 -13.07 21.77 -6.49
C GLY A 16 -12.63 21.49 -5.06
N ILE A 17 -12.74 20.24 -4.59
CA ILE A 17 -12.25 19.81 -3.27
C ILE A 17 -10.73 20.01 -3.16
N TRP A 18 -9.97 19.57 -4.17
CA TRP A 18 -8.52 19.73 -4.18
C TRP A 18 -8.08 21.20 -4.22
N LEU A 19 -8.79 22.03 -4.99
CA LEU A 19 -8.56 23.47 -5.02
C LEU A 19 -8.90 24.13 -3.69
N ALA A 20 -10.02 23.76 -3.05
CA ALA A 20 -10.40 24.27 -1.74
C ALA A 20 -9.36 23.89 -0.68
N CYS A 21 -8.89 22.64 -0.67
CA CYS A 21 -7.82 22.18 0.22
C CYS A 21 -6.51 22.93 -0.01
N LEU A 22 -6.13 23.15 -1.26
CA LEU A 22 -4.91 23.90 -1.61
C LEU A 22 -5.02 25.37 -1.22
N LEU A 23 -6.17 26.02 -1.47
CA LEU A 23 -6.42 27.40 -1.07
C LEU A 23 -6.43 27.55 0.44
N PHE A 24 -7.13 26.67 1.15
CA PHE A 24 -7.13 26.62 2.62
C PHE A 24 -5.72 26.45 3.18
N TYR A 25 -4.95 25.49 2.65
CA TYR A 25 -3.54 25.30 3.00
C TYR A 25 -2.72 26.57 2.75
N ARG A 26 -2.87 27.23 1.59
CA ARG A 26 -2.17 28.48 1.29
C ARG A 26 -2.59 29.64 2.19
N LEU A 27 -3.85 29.72 2.61
CA LEU A 27 -4.33 30.79 3.50
C LEU A 27 -3.80 30.64 4.93
N ILE A 28 -3.70 29.41 5.44
CA ILE A 28 -3.21 29.14 6.80
C ILE A 28 -1.68 29.10 6.83
N MET A 29 -1.07 28.36 5.92
CA MET A 29 0.35 28.05 5.93
C MET A 29 1.17 29.00 5.04
N GLY A 30 0.56 29.77 4.13
CA GLY A 30 1.26 30.66 3.19
C GLY A 30 1.94 31.88 3.81
N LYS A 31 1.82 32.10 5.13
CA LYS A 31 2.68 33.04 5.88
C LYS A 31 3.97 32.41 6.39
N SER A 32 4.04 31.08 6.44
CA SER A 32 5.24 30.34 6.81
C SER A 32 5.85 29.80 5.51
N GLY A 33 6.86 30.50 4.98
CA GLY A 33 7.62 30.07 3.80
C GLY A 33 8.49 28.84 4.06
N ASN A 34 7.92 27.81 4.70
CA ASN A 34 8.61 26.57 5.01
C ASN A 34 8.28 25.54 3.93
N GLU A 35 9.08 25.53 2.87
CA GLU A 35 9.00 24.50 1.82
C GLU A 35 9.35 23.09 2.35
N ASP A 36 9.93 23.01 3.57
CA ASP A 36 10.31 21.81 4.32
C ASP A 36 9.33 21.47 5.47
N GLY A 37 8.10 21.97 5.41
CA GLY A 37 7.06 21.69 6.39
C GLY A 37 6.68 20.19 6.47
N ILE A 38 6.25 19.76 7.66
CA ILE A 38 5.69 18.42 7.94
C ILE A 38 4.56 18.05 6.96
N LEU A 39 3.81 19.04 6.46
CA LEU A 39 2.72 18.86 5.52
C LEU A 39 3.01 19.66 4.24
N ARG A 40 2.99 19.00 3.08
CA ARG A 40 3.10 19.62 1.76
C ARG A 40 1.86 19.30 0.94
N VAL A 41 1.13 20.33 0.51
CA VAL A 41 -0.08 20.19 -0.31
C VAL A 41 0.11 20.87 -1.65
N SER A 42 -0.09 20.09 -2.70
CA SER A 42 -0.12 20.48 -4.11
C SER A 42 -1.44 20.03 -4.73
N LEU A 43 -1.76 20.50 -5.94
CA LEU A 43 -2.97 20.06 -6.63
C LEU A 43 -2.90 18.54 -6.88
N PHE A 44 -3.91 17.81 -6.42
CA PHE A 44 -3.99 16.33 -6.44
C PHE A 44 -2.92 15.59 -5.64
N PHE A 45 -2.10 16.26 -4.85
CA PHE A 45 -1.04 15.61 -4.10
C PHE A 45 -0.88 16.23 -2.71
N ALA A 46 -1.12 15.45 -1.67
CA ALA A 46 -0.83 15.85 -0.29
C ALA A 46 0.16 14.87 0.32
N ARG A 47 1.16 15.37 1.04
CA ARG A 47 2.19 14.56 1.69
C ARG A 47 2.38 15.01 3.13
N LEU A 48 2.31 14.06 4.04
CA LEU A 48 2.71 14.22 5.43
C LEU A 48 4.06 13.52 5.64
N HIS A 49 5.03 14.23 6.18
CA HIS A 49 6.39 13.77 6.40
C HIS A 49 6.76 13.88 7.89
N THR A 50 7.33 12.82 8.45
CA THR A 50 7.76 12.79 9.86
C THR A 50 9.14 12.12 10.02
N THR A 51 9.95 12.67 10.92
CA THR A 51 11.23 12.09 11.35
C THR A 51 11.09 11.30 12.66
N ALA A 52 9.93 11.37 13.32
CA ALA A 52 9.71 10.73 14.63
C ALA A 52 9.81 9.19 14.56
N LEU A 53 9.46 8.61 13.41
CA LEU A 53 9.52 7.17 13.18
C LEU A 53 10.93 6.64 12.94
N ASN A 54 11.91 7.51 12.64
CA ASN A 54 13.26 7.09 12.30
C ASN A 54 13.90 6.29 13.44
N GLY A 55 13.73 6.77 14.69
CA GLY A 55 14.26 6.08 15.86
C GLY A 55 13.66 4.69 16.03
N PHE A 56 12.35 4.54 15.79
CA PHE A 56 11.65 3.26 15.85
C PHE A 56 12.17 2.27 14.81
N PHE A 57 12.35 2.69 13.56
CA PHE A 57 12.90 1.82 12.51
C PHE A 57 14.34 1.42 12.79
N MET A 58 15.18 2.36 13.23
CA MET A 58 16.57 2.08 13.59
C MET A 58 16.66 1.12 14.78
N HIS A 59 15.79 1.26 15.78
CA HIS A 59 15.73 0.33 16.91
C HIS A 59 15.32 -1.07 16.44
N THR A 60 14.22 -1.17 15.69
CA THR A 60 13.69 -2.44 15.17
C THR A 60 14.71 -3.17 14.30
N GLY A 61 15.38 -2.43 13.40
CA GLY A 61 16.46 -2.98 12.57
C GLY A 61 17.71 -3.41 13.34
N ARG A 62 17.89 -3.01 14.61
CA ARG A 62 19.06 -3.40 15.41
C ARG A 62 18.80 -4.55 16.38
N LEU A 63 17.54 -4.97 16.55
CA LEU A 63 17.16 -6.04 17.48
C LEU A 63 17.87 -7.36 17.18
N ARG A 64 18.77 -7.83 18.05
CA ARG A 64 19.57 -9.05 17.80
C ARG A 64 18.80 -10.36 17.84
N LEU A 65 17.56 -10.35 18.34
CA LEU A 65 16.77 -11.56 18.59
C LEU A 65 16.26 -12.26 17.32
N PHE A 66 16.26 -11.57 16.17
CA PHE A 66 15.70 -12.10 14.93
C PHE A 66 16.79 -12.30 13.85
N PRO A 67 16.79 -13.40 13.09
CA PRO A 67 17.82 -13.68 12.09
C PRO A 67 17.56 -12.91 10.77
N TYR A 68 17.67 -11.58 10.81
CA TYR A 68 17.33 -10.70 9.68
C TYR A 68 18.09 -11.04 8.39
N ARG A 69 19.33 -11.54 8.48
CA ARG A 69 20.09 -11.92 7.28
C ARG A 69 19.43 -13.07 6.52
N ILE A 70 18.87 -14.06 7.23
CA ILE A 70 18.14 -15.18 6.62
C ILE A 70 16.79 -14.67 6.10
N TRP A 71 16.08 -13.89 6.91
CA TRP A 71 14.78 -13.31 6.56
C TRP A 71 14.82 -12.49 5.27
N PHE A 72 15.71 -11.50 5.19
CA PHE A 72 15.85 -10.68 3.99
C PHE A 72 16.52 -11.43 2.83
N GLY A 73 17.35 -12.44 3.12
CA GLY A 73 17.91 -13.32 2.10
C GLY A 73 16.83 -14.13 1.38
N ALA A 74 15.90 -14.73 2.14
CA ALA A 74 14.72 -15.40 1.58
C ALA A 74 13.82 -14.41 0.83
N GLY A 75 13.64 -13.21 1.40
CA GLY A 75 12.91 -12.13 0.76
C GLY A 75 13.46 -11.75 -0.62
N VAL A 76 14.77 -11.71 -0.82
CA VAL A 76 15.36 -11.47 -2.15
C VAL A 76 14.94 -12.52 -3.16
N LEU A 77 15.07 -13.82 -2.83
CA LEU A 77 14.73 -14.90 -3.76
C LEU A 77 13.24 -14.87 -4.14
N ILE A 78 12.36 -14.74 -3.14
CA ILE A 78 10.91 -14.73 -3.35
C ILE A 78 10.49 -13.48 -4.12
N SER A 79 10.99 -12.30 -3.74
CA SER A 79 10.65 -11.04 -4.42
C SER A 79 11.10 -11.04 -5.88
N LEU A 80 12.28 -11.60 -6.19
CA LEU A 80 12.73 -11.73 -7.59
C LEU A 80 11.84 -12.67 -8.40
N ALA A 81 11.44 -13.81 -7.82
CA ALA A 81 10.51 -14.74 -8.47
C ALA A 81 9.14 -14.09 -8.70
N LEU A 82 8.62 -13.36 -7.72
CA LEU A 82 7.36 -12.62 -7.84
C LEU A 82 7.44 -11.48 -8.85
N MET A 83 8.57 -10.76 -8.94
CA MET A 83 8.79 -9.74 -9.97
C MET A 83 8.76 -10.36 -11.37
N ALA A 84 9.49 -11.45 -11.59
CA ALA A 84 9.49 -12.15 -12.87
C ALA A 84 8.08 -12.64 -13.23
N THR A 85 7.37 -13.22 -12.26
CA THR A 85 5.97 -13.65 -12.43
C THR A 85 5.06 -12.46 -12.76
N SER A 86 5.21 -11.33 -12.08
CA SER A 86 4.45 -10.11 -12.34
C SER A 86 4.69 -9.57 -13.74
N CYS A 87 5.94 -9.54 -14.22
CA CYS A 87 6.25 -9.15 -15.59
C CYS A 87 5.52 -10.03 -16.60
N VAL A 88 5.56 -11.36 -16.44
CA VAL A 88 4.84 -12.29 -17.32
C VAL A 88 3.33 -12.05 -17.27
N LEU A 89 2.75 -11.95 -16.07
CA LEU A 89 1.31 -11.74 -15.91
C LEU A 89 0.84 -10.41 -16.50
N LEU A 90 1.62 -9.33 -16.33
CA LEU A 90 1.32 -8.02 -16.93
C LEU A 90 1.45 -8.05 -18.44
N THR A 91 2.43 -8.77 -19.00
CA THR A 91 2.54 -8.98 -20.45
C THR A 91 1.34 -9.76 -20.99
N VAL A 92 0.92 -10.82 -20.30
CA VAL A 92 -0.28 -11.60 -20.67
C VAL A 92 -1.54 -10.73 -20.58
N LEU A 93 -1.69 -9.92 -19.53
CA LEU A 93 -2.79 -8.97 -19.40
C LEU A 93 -2.81 -7.96 -20.54
N ALA A 94 -1.66 -7.37 -20.88
CA ALA A 94 -1.54 -6.43 -21.98
C ALA A 94 -1.93 -7.08 -23.31
N TYR A 95 -1.42 -8.29 -23.59
CA TYR A 95 -1.76 -9.05 -24.79
C TYR A 95 -3.27 -9.36 -24.85
N ASN A 96 -3.85 -9.89 -23.77
CA ASN A 96 -5.28 -10.24 -23.72
C ASN A 96 -6.17 -9.01 -23.92
N THR A 97 -5.77 -7.88 -23.36
CA THR A 97 -6.48 -6.59 -23.50
C THR A 97 -6.43 -6.11 -24.95
N LEU A 98 -5.26 -6.16 -25.59
CA LEU A 98 -5.08 -5.76 -26.99
C LEU A 98 -5.79 -6.72 -27.96
N ALA A 99 -5.83 -8.01 -27.63
CA ALA A 99 -6.53 -9.04 -28.39
C ALA A 99 -8.05 -9.06 -28.14
N GLN A 100 -8.59 -8.14 -27.32
CA GLN A 100 -10.00 -8.04 -26.94
C GLN A 100 -10.59 -9.37 -26.42
N ARG A 101 -9.79 -10.14 -25.68
CA ARG A 101 -10.24 -11.36 -25.01
C ARG A 101 -11.29 -11.01 -23.95
N PRO A 102 -12.36 -11.81 -23.81
CA PRO A 102 -13.41 -11.54 -22.85
C PRO A 102 -12.85 -11.60 -21.41
N ALA A 103 -13.40 -10.77 -20.52
CA ALA A 103 -12.85 -10.53 -19.18
C ALA A 103 -12.80 -11.78 -18.28
N ASN A 104 -13.68 -12.76 -18.53
CA ASN A 104 -13.69 -14.05 -17.84
C ASN A 104 -12.50 -14.95 -18.18
N GLU A 105 -11.79 -14.69 -19.28
CA GLU A 105 -10.55 -15.38 -19.66
C GLU A 105 -9.29 -14.67 -19.13
N GLN A 106 -9.44 -13.51 -18.48
CA GLN A 106 -8.31 -12.75 -17.95
C GLN A 106 -7.91 -13.23 -16.56
N VAL A 107 -6.65 -13.66 -16.42
CA VAL A 107 -6.06 -14.08 -15.14
C VAL A 107 -5.95 -12.92 -14.14
N LEU A 108 -5.76 -11.69 -14.65
CA LEU A 108 -5.73 -10.46 -13.86
C LEU A 108 -6.78 -9.50 -14.40
N THR A 109 -7.65 -8.99 -13.52
CA THR A 109 -8.58 -7.92 -13.88
C THR A 109 -8.24 -6.66 -13.06
N PRO A 110 -8.01 -5.51 -13.71
CA PRO A 110 -7.69 -4.27 -13.00
C PRO A 110 -8.90 -3.81 -12.18
N VAL A 111 -8.68 -3.42 -10.92
CA VAL A 111 -9.76 -2.92 -10.05
C VAL A 111 -10.10 -1.49 -10.45
N VAL A 112 -11.34 -1.29 -10.92
CA VAL A 112 -11.91 0.00 -11.33
C VAL A 112 -13.14 0.30 -10.45
N PRO A 113 -13.03 1.26 -9.51
CA PRO A 113 -14.15 1.70 -8.69
C PRO A 113 -15.37 2.09 -9.52
N GLY A 114 -16.54 1.57 -9.14
CA GLY A 114 -17.81 1.82 -9.83
C GLY A 114 -18.06 0.94 -11.07
N VAL A 115 -17.08 0.14 -11.50
CA VAL A 115 -17.26 -0.82 -12.61
C VAL A 115 -17.22 -2.25 -12.09
N ASN A 116 -16.08 -2.68 -11.52
CA ASN A 116 -15.94 -4.03 -10.94
C ASN A 116 -15.72 -4.01 -9.42
N LEU A 117 -15.68 -2.82 -8.81
CA LEU A 117 -15.68 -2.66 -7.36
C LEU A 117 -16.86 -1.75 -6.95
N PRO A 118 -17.85 -2.27 -6.22
CA PRO A 118 -18.93 -1.48 -5.64
C PRO A 118 -18.38 -0.31 -4.80
N SER A 119 -19.02 0.87 -4.89
CA SER A 119 -18.52 2.10 -4.25
C SER A 119 -18.48 2.01 -2.72
N ASN A 120 -19.39 1.23 -2.11
CA ASN A 120 -19.38 0.93 -0.68
C ASN A 120 -18.17 0.12 -0.23
N HIS A 121 -17.49 -0.61 -1.14
CA HIS A 121 -16.27 -1.37 -0.83
C HIS A 121 -15.00 -0.53 -0.98
N LEU A 122 -15.10 0.66 -1.59
CA LEU A 122 -13.95 1.53 -1.87
C LEU A 122 -13.16 1.93 -0.61
N PRO A 123 -13.78 2.31 0.52
CA PRO A 123 -13.03 2.66 1.73
C PRO A 123 -12.19 1.49 2.27
N TYR A 124 -12.72 0.26 2.23
CA TYR A 124 -12.00 -0.93 2.66
C TYR A 124 -10.82 -1.24 1.72
N TYR A 125 -11.03 -1.08 0.41
CA TYR A 125 -9.98 -1.25 -0.59
C TYR A 125 -8.85 -0.22 -0.40
N LEU A 126 -9.17 1.06 -0.27
CA LEU A 126 -8.18 2.12 -0.02
C LEU A 126 -7.47 1.93 1.33
N GLY A 127 -8.18 1.49 2.36
CA GLY A 127 -7.59 1.15 3.66
C GLY A 127 -6.61 -0.02 3.57
N ALA A 128 -6.96 -1.08 2.84
CA ALA A 128 -6.08 -2.21 2.58
C ALA A 128 -4.83 -1.81 1.78
N LEU A 129 -4.98 -0.95 0.77
CA LEU A 129 -3.86 -0.39 0.01
C LEU A 129 -2.92 0.44 0.90
N LEU A 130 -3.47 1.31 1.75
CA LEU A 130 -2.66 2.09 2.69
C LEU A 130 -1.92 1.18 3.67
N LEU A 131 -2.60 0.19 4.25
CA LEU A 131 -1.98 -0.77 5.16
C LEU A 131 -0.83 -1.53 4.46
N CYS A 132 -1.07 -2.02 3.25
CA CYS A 132 -0.08 -2.68 2.42
C CYS A 132 1.11 -1.75 2.15
N GLY A 133 0.86 -0.48 1.78
CA GLY A 133 1.90 0.53 1.61
C GLY A 133 2.72 0.77 2.87
N ILE A 134 2.08 0.91 4.04
CA ILE A 134 2.79 1.10 5.31
C ILE A 134 3.73 -0.07 5.61
N PHE A 135 3.25 -1.31 5.45
CA PHE A 135 4.06 -2.51 5.68
C PHE A 135 5.18 -2.67 4.64
N HIS A 136 4.94 -2.26 3.39
CA HIS A 136 5.94 -2.23 2.33
C HIS A 136 7.12 -1.32 2.70
N GLU A 137 6.81 -0.07 3.04
CA GLU A 137 7.82 0.94 3.40
C GLU A 137 8.51 0.60 4.73
N PHE A 138 7.77 0.02 5.68
CA PHE A 138 8.35 -0.52 6.91
C PHE A 138 9.42 -1.59 6.61
N GLY A 139 9.15 -2.49 5.64
CA GLY A 139 10.11 -3.48 5.20
C GLY A 139 11.41 -2.84 4.69
N HIS A 140 11.31 -1.83 3.84
CA HIS A 140 12.46 -1.05 3.36
C HIS A 140 13.21 -0.38 4.51
N ALA A 141 12.51 0.27 5.44
CA ALA A 141 13.11 0.98 6.57
C ALA A 141 13.90 0.03 7.49
N VAL A 142 13.32 -1.12 7.84
CA VAL A 142 13.98 -2.11 8.70
C VAL A 142 15.17 -2.77 8.00
N ALA A 143 15.05 -3.05 6.69
CA ALA A 143 16.17 -3.56 5.90
C ALA A 143 17.31 -2.54 5.80
N ALA A 144 16.99 -1.26 5.56
CA ALA A 144 17.97 -0.18 5.51
C ALA A 144 18.69 -0.03 6.85
N ALA A 145 17.94 0.03 7.96
CA ALA A 145 18.50 0.08 9.31
C ALA A 145 19.43 -1.12 9.61
N ARG A 146 19.16 -2.29 9.02
CA ARG A 146 19.98 -3.50 9.15
C ARG A 146 21.27 -3.47 8.36
N GLU A 147 21.30 -2.75 7.26
CA GLU A 147 22.48 -2.58 6.40
C GLU A 147 23.26 -1.28 6.73
N ASP A 148 22.99 -0.68 7.90
CA ASP A 148 23.56 0.58 8.40
C ASP A 148 23.29 1.79 7.49
N ILE A 149 22.14 1.77 6.80
CA ILE A 149 21.66 2.87 5.96
C ILE A 149 20.70 3.74 6.78
N ARG A 150 20.94 5.05 6.80
CA ARG A 150 20.10 5.98 7.58
C ARG A 150 18.74 6.21 6.91
N VAL A 151 17.69 6.10 7.71
CA VAL A 151 16.33 6.55 7.35
C VAL A 151 16.24 8.04 7.67
N GLN A 152 16.02 8.87 6.64
CA GLN A 152 15.91 10.32 6.79
C GLN A 152 14.52 10.72 7.29
N ALA A 153 13.49 10.06 6.78
CA ALA A 153 12.11 10.29 7.18
C ALA A 153 11.18 9.18 6.69
N ALA A 154 9.95 9.20 7.17
CA ALA A 154 8.85 8.42 6.62
C ALA A 154 7.55 9.20 6.67
N GLY A 155 6.54 8.73 5.97
CA GLY A 155 5.26 9.40 5.99
C GLY A 155 4.20 8.74 5.14
N ILE A 156 3.11 9.48 4.98
CA ILE A 156 1.97 9.10 4.14
C ILE A 156 1.71 10.19 3.10
N PHE A 157 1.19 9.79 1.95
CA PHE A 157 0.76 10.72 0.93
C PHE A 157 -0.59 10.29 0.36
N VAL A 158 -1.29 11.24 -0.25
CA VAL A 158 -2.51 11.02 -1.00
C VAL A 158 -2.32 11.59 -2.39
N LEU A 159 -2.43 10.73 -3.41
CA LEU A 159 -2.44 11.10 -4.82
C LEU A 159 -3.87 10.98 -5.34
N GLY A 160 -4.56 12.10 -5.51
CA GLY A 160 -5.96 12.14 -5.89
C GLY A 160 -6.88 11.51 -4.82
N VAL A 161 -7.21 10.23 -4.97
CA VAL A 161 -7.94 9.44 -3.96
C VAL A 161 -7.10 8.29 -3.39
N TYR A 162 -5.93 8.04 -3.96
CA TYR A 162 -5.07 6.91 -3.61
C TYR A 162 -4.20 7.27 -2.40
N PRO A 163 -4.37 6.60 -1.25
CA PRO A 163 -3.46 6.75 -0.13
C PRO A 163 -2.22 5.87 -0.33
N GLY A 164 -1.05 6.39 0.03
CA GLY A 164 0.21 5.68 0.00
C GLY A 164 1.08 6.03 1.20
N ALA A 165 2.13 5.24 1.40
CA ALA A 165 3.18 5.50 2.38
C ALA A 165 4.51 5.66 1.64
N PHE A 166 5.49 6.29 2.30
CA PHE A 166 6.86 6.35 1.79
C PHE A 166 7.87 6.31 2.95
N VAL A 167 9.04 5.76 2.68
CA VAL A 167 10.25 5.97 3.49
C VAL A 167 11.34 6.63 2.66
N ASP A 168 11.98 7.66 3.21
CA ASP A 168 13.12 8.33 2.62
C ASP A 168 14.42 7.76 3.20
N LEU A 169 15.22 7.17 2.32
CA LEU A 169 16.49 6.52 2.66
C LEU A 169 17.64 7.38 2.15
N ASN A 170 18.72 7.46 2.94
CA ASN A 170 19.88 8.23 2.51
C ASN A 170 20.54 7.61 1.27
N SER A 171 20.42 8.29 0.13
CA SER A 171 20.98 7.85 -1.15
C SER A 171 22.50 7.72 -1.15
N ALA A 172 23.22 8.54 -0.37
CA ALA A 172 24.68 8.46 -0.27
C ALA A 172 25.10 7.18 0.47
N ASP A 173 24.46 6.87 1.59
CA ASP A 173 24.67 5.61 2.33
C ASP A 173 24.30 4.41 1.44
N LEU A 174 23.17 4.49 0.72
CA LEU A 174 22.73 3.47 -0.22
C LEU A 174 23.76 3.24 -1.34
N ALA A 175 24.42 4.30 -1.80
CA ALA A 175 25.45 4.26 -2.84
C ALA A 175 26.81 3.71 -2.36
N LEU A 176 27.04 3.60 -1.04
CA LEU A 176 28.27 3.05 -0.47
C LEU A 176 28.17 1.55 -0.17
N VAL A 177 26.98 1.02 0.08
CA VAL A 177 26.79 -0.41 0.39
C VAL A 177 26.94 -1.30 -0.84
N SER A 178 27.38 -2.56 -0.64
CA SER A 178 27.52 -3.54 -1.73
C SER A 178 26.17 -3.84 -2.44
N PRO A 179 26.16 -4.22 -3.73
CA PRO A 179 24.94 -4.50 -4.48
C PRO A 179 24.01 -5.53 -3.83
N ALA A 180 24.57 -6.60 -3.23
CA ALA A 180 23.78 -7.63 -2.55
C ALA A 180 23.02 -7.09 -1.32
N ARG A 181 23.56 -6.09 -0.62
CA ARG A 181 22.90 -5.43 0.52
C ARG A 181 21.80 -4.48 0.03
N ARG A 182 22.07 -3.70 -1.03
CA ARG A 182 21.04 -2.86 -1.68
C ARG A 182 19.85 -3.70 -2.15
N LEU A 183 20.13 -4.86 -2.73
CA LEU A 183 19.09 -5.75 -3.22
C LEU A 183 18.19 -6.24 -2.08
N ARG A 184 18.73 -6.53 -0.89
CA ARG A 184 17.90 -6.85 0.29
C ARG A 184 16.97 -5.71 0.66
N VAL A 185 17.46 -4.47 0.62
CA VAL A 185 16.63 -3.28 0.89
C VAL A 185 15.55 -3.15 -0.17
N PHE A 186 15.88 -3.21 -1.47
CA PHE A 186 14.88 -3.09 -2.54
C PHE A 186 13.86 -4.23 -2.57
N CYS A 187 14.24 -5.45 -2.22
CA CYS A 187 13.31 -6.58 -2.17
C CYS A 187 12.48 -6.62 -0.88
N ALA A 188 12.83 -5.84 0.14
CA ALA A 188 12.21 -5.92 1.46
C ALA A 188 10.73 -5.54 1.45
N GLY A 189 10.32 -4.54 0.66
CA GLY A 189 8.92 -4.12 0.59
C GLY A 189 8.01 -5.20 0.03
N VAL A 190 8.35 -5.77 -1.13
CA VAL A 190 7.62 -6.89 -1.74
C VAL A 190 7.56 -8.09 -0.79
N TRP A 191 8.67 -8.37 -0.09
CA TRP A 191 8.72 -9.46 0.88
C TRP A 191 7.75 -9.24 2.06
N HIS A 192 7.71 -8.04 2.64
CA HIS A 192 6.79 -7.74 3.74
C HIS A 192 5.33 -7.77 3.30
N ASN A 193 5.02 -7.33 2.08
CA ASN A 193 3.68 -7.48 1.51
C ASN A 193 3.30 -8.95 1.30
N THR A 194 4.25 -9.78 0.87
CA THR A 194 4.03 -11.23 0.71
C THR A 194 3.73 -11.87 2.06
N VAL A 195 4.51 -11.53 3.10
CA VAL A 195 4.28 -12.02 4.47
C VAL A 195 2.92 -11.55 5.00
N LEU A 196 2.57 -10.28 4.78
CA LEU A 196 1.26 -9.73 5.16
C LEU A 196 0.11 -10.46 4.45
N ALA A 197 0.25 -10.72 3.15
CA ALA A 197 -0.75 -11.45 2.36
C ALA A 197 -0.90 -12.90 2.84
N LEU A 198 0.21 -13.60 3.08
CA LEU A 198 0.19 -14.96 3.65
C LEU A 198 -0.47 -14.97 5.03
N GLY A 199 -0.14 -13.98 5.87
CA GLY A 199 -0.80 -13.76 7.15
C GLY A 199 -2.31 -13.60 6.97
N ALA A 200 -2.76 -12.69 6.10
CA ALA A 200 -4.18 -12.47 5.81
C ALA A 200 -4.89 -13.74 5.30
N ILE A 201 -4.26 -14.52 4.43
CA ILE A 201 -4.80 -15.80 3.95
C ILE A 201 -4.96 -16.79 5.12
N LEU A 202 -3.96 -16.90 6.00
CA LEU A 202 -4.02 -17.75 7.18
C LEU A 202 -5.14 -17.30 8.15
N LEU A 203 -5.31 -15.98 8.32
CA LEU A 203 -6.42 -15.42 9.10
C LEU A 203 -7.78 -15.82 8.52
N LEU A 204 -7.93 -15.79 7.20
CA LEU A 204 -9.18 -16.13 6.51
C LEU A 204 -9.50 -17.63 6.56
N ILE A 205 -8.50 -18.51 6.47
CA ILE A 205 -8.71 -19.97 6.50
C ILE A 205 -9.03 -20.46 7.92
N ARG A 206 -8.57 -19.74 8.95
CA ARG A 206 -8.76 -20.12 10.35
C ARG A 206 -9.31 -18.94 11.18
N PRO A 207 -10.57 -18.51 11.02
CA PRO A 207 -11.13 -17.44 11.85
C PRO A 207 -11.34 -17.87 13.31
N ALA A 208 -11.54 -19.17 13.56
CA ALA A 208 -11.99 -19.68 14.85
C ALA A 208 -10.99 -19.49 16.02
N TRP A 209 -9.67 -19.57 15.80
CA TRP A 209 -8.69 -19.46 16.90
C TRP A 209 -8.45 -18.02 17.35
N LEU A 210 -8.64 -17.05 16.46
CA LEU A 210 -8.45 -15.63 16.74
C LEU A 210 -9.71 -14.94 17.23
N LEU A 211 -10.88 -15.38 16.76
CA LEU A 211 -12.16 -14.82 17.19
C LEU A 211 -12.70 -15.55 18.43
N ALA A 212 -12.18 -16.74 18.78
CA ALA A 212 -12.54 -17.44 20.02
C ALA A 212 -12.33 -16.60 21.30
N PRO A 213 -11.20 -15.88 21.48
CA PRO A 213 -11.05 -14.94 22.60
C PRO A 213 -12.04 -13.76 22.58
N LEU A 214 -12.62 -13.45 21.42
CA LEU A 214 -13.65 -12.42 21.23
C LEU A 214 -15.07 -13.01 21.29
N GLY A 215 -15.22 -14.26 21.73
CA GLY A 215 -16.53 -14.93 21.91
C GLY A 215 -17.13 -15.54 20.63
N TYR A 216 -16.43 -15.48 19.50
CA TYR A 216 -16.84 -16.14 18.27
C TYR A 216 -16.28 -17.56 18.23
N SER A 217 -16.89 -18.44 19.02
CA SER A 217 -16.69 -19.88 18.90
C SER A 217 -17.61 -20.41 17.82
N ASN A 218 -17.06 -20.78 16.65
CA ASN A 218 -17.74 -21.49 15.56
C ASN A 218 -19.19 -21.04 15.34
N ALA A 219 -19.37 -19.89 14.68
CA ALA A 219 -20.65 -19.58 14.07
C ALA A 219 -20.95 -20.72 13.09
N SER A 220 -21.93 -21.56 13.44
CA SER A 220 -22.67 -22.39 12.50
C SER A 220 -22.83 -21.61 11.20
N GLY A 221 -22.42 -22.21 10.07
CA GLY A 221 -22.41 -21.54 8.76
C GLY A 221 -23.72 -20.80 8.45
N ALA A 222 -23.67 -19.90 7.47
CA ALA A 222 -24.76 -19.02 7.02
C ALA A 222 -26.17 -19.50 7.44
N VAL A 223 -26.72 -18.88 8.49
CA VAL A 223 -28.09 -19.14 8.93
C VAL A 223 -29.02 -18.43 7.96
N VAL A 224 -29.80 -19.22 7.20
CA VAL A 224 -30.91 -18.69 6.41
C VAL A 224 -31.94 -18.14 7.40
N THR A 225 -32.06 -16.81 7.48
CA THR A 225 -32.91 -16.15 8.48
C THR A 225 -34.39 -16.15 8.11
N TRP A 226 -34.74 -16.31 6.83
CA TRP A 226 -36.10 -16.64 6.39
C TRP A 226 -36.08 -17.13 4.93
N LEU A 227 -37.02 -18.01 4.59
CA LEU A 227 -37.40 -18.30 3.21
C LEU A 227 -38.61 -17.44 2.87
N ALA A 228 -38.49 -16.57 1.86
CA ALA A 228 -39.67 -15.93 1.29
C ALA A 228 -40.46 -17.03 0.54
N ALA A 229 -41.56 -17.49 1.11
CA ALA A 229 -42.51 -18.35 0.41
C ALA A 229 -43.18 -17.53 -0.69
N GLY A 230 -43.09 -18.02 -1.93
CA GLY A 230 -43.83 -17.50 -3.08
C GLY A 230 -45.31 -17.84 -3.02
#